data_AF-A0A1U7GIW1-F1
#
_entry.id   AF-A0A1U7GIW1-F1
#
_cell.length_a   1.000
_cell.length_b   1.000
_cell.length_c   1.000
_cell.angle_alpha   90.00
_cell.angle_beta   90.00
_cell.angle_gamma   90.00
#
_symmetry.space_group_name_H-M   'P 1'
#
loop_
_entity.id
_entity.type
_entity.pdbx_description
1 polymer ?
#
loop_
_entity_poly.entity_id
_entity_poly.type
_entity_poly.pdbx_seq_one_letter_code
_entity_poly.pdbx_strand_id
1 'polypeptide(L)'
;MKTRTRSRIATVGLVTAIAAVASGQSPAQPKVAPGPNEPDWAVVLRDRYGLSMFGDLLNPARENPAEVRALFRRAADGPVTYTPVIALGLETRNRGGWYRPAKDGPPTKTETWTYTFKNTTNDLATGDNLPPPLEEGAKLAFDPGDAPFGLWVSNDGLDDGGVFSEPTAVARVNKRLASQPYKAMIYPHRDKATGKVVPDSYIIGWEYSTNDDFQDVVCRVDNVVLLDSAASD
;
A
#
# COMPACT_ATOMS: atom_id res chain seq x y z
N MET A 1 -64.58 27.58 -29.59
CA MET A 1 -64.55 26.11 -29.45
C MET A 1 -63.12 25.62 -29.62
N LYS A 2 -62.69 24.66 -28.79
CA LYS A 2 -61.37 23.98 -28.71
C LYS A 2 -60.34 24.60 -27.75
N THR A 3 -60.60 24.38 -26.46
CA THR A 3 -59.62 24.20 -25.39
C THR A 3 -58.62 23.07 -25.73
N ARG A 4 -57.33 23.28 -25.50
CA ARG A 4 -56.30 22.23 -25.49
C ARG A 4 -55.62 22.18 -24.13
N THR A 5 -56.05 21.22 -23.32
CA THR A 5 -55.41 20.81 -22.07
C THR A 5 -54.11 20.08 -22.38
N ARG A 6 -52.97 20.57 -21.85
CA ARG A 6 -51.69 19.84 -21.90
C ARG A 6 -51.52 19.05 -20.60
N SER A 7 -51.61 17.73 -20.68
CA SER A 7 -51.19 16.81 -19.61
C SER A 7 -49.69 16.97 -19.36
N ARG A 8 -49.32 17.21 -18.10
CA ARG A 8 -47.95 17.08 -17.62
C ARG A 8 -47.73 15.60 -17.29
N ILE A 9 -46.88 14.93 -18.06
CA ILE A 9 -46.33 13.62 -17.71
C ILE A 9 -45.26 13.87 -16.66
N ALA A 10 -45.45 13.32 -15.45
CA ALA A 10 -44.44 13.31 -14.41
C ALA A 10 -43.48 12.15 -14.70
N THR A 11 -42.25 12.48 -15.13
CA THR A 11 -41.17 11.50 -15.24
C THR A 11 -40.62 11.22 -13.85
N VAL A 12 -40.95 10.05 -13.30
CA VAL A 12 -40.31 9.53 -12.08
C VAL A 12 -38.89 9.11 -12.46
N GLY A 13 -37.90 9.87 -12.00
CA GLY A 13 -36.49 9.51 -12.14
C GLY A 13 -36.17 8.31 -11.28
N LEU A 14 -35.86 7.18 -11.92
CA LEU A 14 -35.37 5.99 -11.25
C LEU A 14 -33.92 6.25 -10.80
N VAL A 15 -33.71 6.50 -9.51
CA VAL A 15 -32.38 6.55 -8.92
C VAL A 15 -31.85 5.12 -8.84
N THR A 16 -30.97 4.75 -9.76
CA THR A 16 -30.26 3.47 -9.72
C THR A 16 -29.20 3.57 -8.62
N ALA A 17 -29.51 3.04 -7.43
CA ALA A 17 -28.52 2.83 -6.39
C ALA A 17 -27.53 1.77 -6.87
N ILE A 18 -26.31 2.19 -7.26
CA ILE A 18 -25.20 1.27 -7.50
C ILE A 18 -24.81 0.71 -6.13
N ALA A 19 -25.23 -0.52 -5.84
CA ALA A 19 -24.75 -1.23 -4.67
C ALA A 19 -23.24 -1.45 -4.84
N ALA A 20 -22.44 -0.79 -4.01
CA ALA A 20 -21.03 -1.08 -3.91
C ALA A 20 -20.90 -2.55 -3.47
N VAL A 21 -20.42 -3.41 -4.38
CA VAL A 21 -20.01 -4.77 -4.02
C VAL A 21 -18.85 -4.62 -3.03
N ALA A 22 -19.11 -4.97 -1.78
CA ALA A 22 -18.05 -5.09 -0.79
C ALA A 22 -17.14 -6.24 -1.22
N SER A 23 -15.97 -5.91 -1.79
CA SER A 23 -14.96 -6.90 -2.12
C SER A 23 -14.47 -7.55 -0.83
N GLY A 24 -14.85 -8.81 -0.62
CA GLY A 24 -14.34 -9.64 0.47
C GLY A 24 -12.95 -10.20 0.15
N GLN A 25 -12.31 -10.81 1.16
CA GLN A 25 -11.06 -11.56 0.99
C GLN A 25 -11.23 -12.63 -0.11
N SER A 26 -10.41 -12.59 -1.16
CA SER A 26 -10.37 -13.67 -2.14
C SER A 26 -9.74 -14.92 -1.50
N PRO A 27 -10.02 -16.14 -1.99
CA PRO A 27 -9.34 -17.34 -1.50
C PRO A 27 -7.80 -17.30 -1.62
N ALA A 28 -7.29 -16.50 -2.56
CA ALA A 28 -5.86 -16.31 -2.77
C ALA A 28 -5.23 -15.26 -1.83
N GLN A 29 -6.05 -14.43 -1.16
CA GLN A 29 -5.57 -13.38 -0.28
C GLN A 29 -5.15 -13.97 1.07
N PRO A 30 -3.95 -13.62 1.59
CA PRO A 30 -3.52 -14.06 2.90
C PRO A 30 -4.52 -13.74 4.01
N LYS A 31 -4.61 -14.62 5.00
CA LYS A 31 -5.43 -14.38 6.18
C LYS A 31 -4.72 -13.34 7.05
N VAL A 32 -5.28 -12.14 7.09
CA VAL A 32 -4.75 -11.05 7.91
C VAL A 32 -5.23 -11.21 9.35
N ALA A 33 -4.28 -11.21 10.29
CA ALA A 33 -4.55 -11.21 11.72
C ALA A 33 -3.44 -10.46 12.46
N PRO A 34 -3.74 -9.69 13.51
CA PRO A 34 -2.72 -8.93 14.23
C PRO A 34 -1.72 -9.83 14.95
N GLY A 35 -0.46 -9.36 15.03
CA GLY A 35 0.52 -9.89 15.98
C GLY A 35 0.15 -9.61 17.45
N PRO A 36 0.80 -10.30 18.41
CA PRO A 36 0.56 -10.06 19.84
C PRO A 36 0.83 -8.61 20.25
N ASN A 37 -0.18 -7.94 20.83
CA ASN A 37 -0.14 -6.55 21.31
C ASN A 37 0.01 -5.46 20.24
N GLU A 38 -0.20 -5.79 18.97
CA GLU A 38 -0.16 -4.84 17.87
C GLU A 38 -1.59 -4.49 17.43
N PRO A 39 -1.83 -3.30 16.84
CA PRO A 39 -3.14 -2.97 16.29
C PRO A 39 -3.53 -3.96 15.18
N ASP A 40 -4.80 -4.01 14.81
CA ASP A 40 -5.23 -4.75 13.62
C ASP A 40 -5.05 -3.84 12.39
N TRP A 41 -4.51 -4.36 11.30
CA TRP A 41 -4.35 -3.59 10.06
C TRP A 41 -5.65 -2.98 9.56
N ALA A 42 -6.78 -3.70 9.67
CA ALA A 42 -8.09 -3.16 9.34
C ALA A 42 -8.48 -1.97 10.23
N VAL A 43 -8.06 -1.98 11.50
CA VAL A 43 -8.26 -0.88 12.45
C VAL A 43 -7.37 0.30 12.08
N VAL A 44 -6.09 0.08 11.77
CA VAL A 44 -5.16 1.14 11.32
C VAL A 44 -5.70 1.82 10.05
N LEU A 45 -6.12 1.05 9.06
CA LEU A 45 -6.72 1.54 7.81
C LEU A 45 -7.97 2.38 8.05
N ARG A 46 -8.91 1.86 8.85
CA ARG A 46 -10.16 2.55 9.15
C ARG A 46 -9.91 3.85 9.92
N ASP A 47 -9.16 3.79 11.01
CA ASP A 47 -9.07 4.90 11.97
C ASP A 47 -8.13 6.02 11.50
N ARG A 48 -7.09 5.68 10.73
CA ARG A 48 -6.13 6.69 10.24
C ARG A 48 -6.44 7.18 8.83
N TYR A 49 -7.00 6.32 7.99
CA TYR A 49 -7.15 6.59 6.57
C TYR A 49 -8.60 6.47 6.07
N GLY A 50 -9.55 5.98 6.89
CA GLY A 50 -10.93 5.79 6.44
C GLY A 50 -11.06 4.75 5.32
N LEU A 51 -10.21 3.72 5.33
CA LEU A 51 -10.13 2.70 4.29
C LEU A 51 -10.66 1.35 4.76
N SER A 52 -11.21 0.59 3.82
CA SER A 52 -11.56 -0.82 3.97
C SER A 52 -10.39 -1.70 3.53
N MET A 53 -10.01 -2.67 4.37
CA MET A 53 -8.87 -3.57 4.13
C MET A 53 -8.94 -4.30 2.78
N PHE A 54 -10.13 -4.70 2.33
CA PHE A 54 -10.30 -5.36 1.04
C PHE A 54 -11.05 -4.49 0.02
N GLY A 55 -11.91 -3.58 0.47
CA GLY A 55 -12.69 -2.71 -0.41
C GLY A 55 -11.84 -1.67 -1.14
N ASP A 56 -10.75 -1.21 -0.52
CA ASP A 56 -9.85 -0.20 -1.10
C ASP A 56 -8.48 -0.78 -1.54
N LEU A 57 -8.30 -2.12 -1.50
CA LEU A 57 -7.04 -2.77 -1.86
C LEU A 57 -6.82 -2.71 -3.38
N LEU A 58 -5.71 -2.10 -3.82
CA LEU A 58 -5.43 -1.87 -5.24
C LEU A 58 -4.59 -2.97 -5.89
N ASN A 59 -3.98 -3.85 -5.11
CA ASN A 59 -3.19 -4.99 -5.58
C ASN A 59 -3.67 -6.32 -4.95
N PRO A 60 -4.94 -6.70 -5.12
CA PRO A 60 -5.47 -7.94 -4.55
C PRO A 60 -4.68 -9.15 -5.04
N ALA A 61 -4.46 -10.11 -4.14
CA ALA A 61 -3.76 -11.34 -4.45
C ALA A 61 -4.49 -12.14 -5.54
N ARG A 62 -3.69 -12.76 -6.41
CA ARG A 62 -4.13 -13.66 -7.48
C ARG A 62 -3.53 -15.05 -7.27
N GLU A 63 -4.13 -16.05 -7.90
CA GLU A 63 -3.58 -17.42 -7.87
C GLU A 63 -2.16 -17.47 -8.43
N ASN A 64 -1.90 -16.69 -9.49
CA ASN A 64 -0.59 -16.52 -10.07
C ASN A 64 0.02 -15.17 -9.65
N PRO A 65 1.07 -15.14 -8.81
CA PRO A 65 1.76 -13.91 -8.41
C PRO A 65 2.29 -13.05 -9.56
N ALA A 66 2.54 -13.64 -10.73
CA ALA A 66 2.98 -12.89 -11.92
C ALA A 66 1.90 -11.97 -12.51
N GLU A 67 0.64 -12.15 -12.14
CA GLU A 67 -0.48 -11.28 -12.55
C GLU A 67 -0.56 -9.99 -11.73
N VAL A 68 0.16 -9.91 -10.60
CA VAL A 68 0.18 -8.72 -9.74
C VAL A 68 1.54 -8.04 -9.91
N ARG A 69 1.56 -6.94 -10.65
CA ARG A 69 2.79 -6.16 -10.85
C ARG A 69 3.13 -5.30 -9.66
N ALA A 70 2.17 -4.51 -9.14
CA ALA A 70 2.43 -3.61 -8.02
C ALA A 70 3.71 -2.75 -8.23
N LEU A 71 3.84 -2.21 -9.44
CA LEU A 71 4.92 -1.32 -9.86
C LEU A 71 4.40 0.10 -9.98
N PHE A 72 5.30 1.07 -9.96
CA PHE A 72 4.98 2.49 -10.04
C PHE A 72 5.70 3.14 -11.22
N ARG A 73 5.12 4.24 -11.70
CA ARG A 73 5.82 5.24 -12.52
C ARG A 73 5.67 6.61 -11.87
N ARG A 74 6.59 7.53 -12.16
CA ARG A 74 6.45 8.93 -11.74
C ARG A 74 5.18 9.54 -12.38
N ALA A 75 4.43 10.32 -11.61
CA ALA A 75 3.15 10.88 -12.06
C ALA A 75 3.31 12.22 -12.78
N ALA A 76 4.17 13.10 -12.26
CA ALA A 76 4.44 14.43 -12.78
C ALA A 76 5.91 14.83 -12.60
N ASP A 77 6.27 16.02 -13.07
CA ASP A 77 7.60 16.60 -12.84
C ASP A 77 7.91 16.73 -11.33
N GLY A 78 9.18 16.59 -10.99
CA GLY A 78 9.66 16.61 -9.60
C GLY A 78 9.97 15.22 -9.04
N PRO A 79 10.52 15.12 -7.83
CA PRO A 79 10.92 13.84 -7.26
C PRO A 79 9.70 13.00 -6.84
N VAL A 80 9.90 11.68 -6.77
CA VAL A 80 9.05 10.78 -5.98
C VAL A 80 9.48 10.89 -4.52
N THR A 81 8.52 10.89 -3.60
CA THR A 81 8.82 10.81 -2.16
C THR A 81 8.34 9.47 -1.62
N TYR A 82 9.17 8.79 -0.83
CA TYR A 82 8.82 7.54 -0.15
C TYR A 82 9.18 7.63 1.34
N THR A 83 8.14 7.64 2.18
CA THR A 83 8.24 8.00 3.60
C THR A 83 7.68 6.88 4.46
N PRO A 84 8.43 6.32 5.41
CA PRO A 84 7.85 5.48 6.45
C PRO A 84 7.01 6.37 7.38
N VAL A 85 5.77 5.96 7.63
CA VAL A 85 4.81 6.72 8.44
C VAL A 85 4.44 6.01 9.74
N ILE A 86 4.60 4.69 9.81
CA ILE A 86 4.41 3.85 11.02
C ILE A 86 5.45 2.72 10.97
N ALA A 87 6.02 2.37 12.12
CA ALA A 87 6.96 1.26 12.30
C ALA A 87 6.47 0.35 13.45
N LEU A 88 5.81 -0.78 13.16
CA LEU A 88 5.33 -1.70 14.20
C LEU A 88 6.09 -3.02 14.25
N GLY A 89 6.93 -3.30 13.26
CA GLY A 89 7.69 -4.55 13.22
C GLY A 89 8.81 -4.64 14.25
N LEU A 90 9.75 -5.55 14.00
CA LEU A 90 10.97 -5.73 14.83
C LEU A 90 11.75 -4.41 15.05
N GLU A 91 12.15 -4.17 16.30
CA GLU A 91 13.02 -3.07 16.73
C GLU A 91 14.51 -3.36 16.41
N THR A 92 14.76 -3.67 15.15
CA THR A 92 16.09 -3.79 14.54
C THR A 92 16.20 -2.73 13.46
N ARG A 93 17.36 -2.66 12.79
CA ARG A 93 17.57 -1.69 11.73
C ARG A 93 16.70 -2.06 10.51
N ASN A 94 15.72 -1.20 10.23
CA ASN A 94 14.78 -1.33 9.13
C ASN A 94 15.14 -0.32 8.03
N ARG A 95 15.06 -0.77 6.79
CA ARG A 95 15.48 0.01 5.61
C ARG A 95 14.41 -0.05 4.55
N GLY A 96 14.38 0.95 3.69
CA GLY A 96 13.56 0.88 2.49
C GLY A 96 13.97 1.86 1.42
N GLY A 97 13.44 1.61 0.22
CA GLY A 97 13.64 2.45 -0.94
C GLY A 97 13.00 1.87 -2.17
N TRP A 98 13.66 2.08 -3.31
CA TRP A 98 13.12 1.70 -4.61
C TRP A 98 14.08 0.78 -5.36
N TYR A 99 13.57 0.09 -6.37
CA TYR A 99 14.36 -0.83 -7.18
C TYR A 99 13.90 -0.85 -8.64
N ARG A 100 14.77 -1.34 -9.51
CA ARG A 100 14.43 -1.66 -10.91
C ARG A 100 14.00 -3.12 -11.04
N PRO A 101 12.84 -3.41 -11.64
CA PRO A 101 12.42 -4.78 -11.90
C PRO A 101 13.50 -5.52 -12.71
N ALA A 102 13.83 -6.72 -12.26
CA ALA A 102 14.80 -7.59 -12.91
C ALA A 102 14.10 -8.91 -13.28
N LYS A 103 14.36 -9.41 -14.49
CA LYS A 103 13.83 -10.71 -14.93
C LYS A 103 14.45 -11.86 -14.13
N ASP A 104 15.76 -11.77 -13.90
CA ASP A 104 16.56 -12.79 -13.22
C ASP A 104 17.30 -12.17 -12.03
N GLY A 105 17.51 -12.97 -10.98
CA GLY A 105 18.26 -12.56 -9.79
C GLY A 105 17.58 -11.47 -8.93
N PRO A 106 18.27 -11.02 -7.86
CA PRO A 106 17.77 -9.95 -7.02
C PRO A 106 17.79 -8.61 -7.78
N PRO A 107 16.73 -7.79 -7.65
CA PRO A 107 16.73 -6.46 -8.25
C PRO A 107 17.77 -5.55 -7.60
N THR A 108 18.31 -4.60 -8.36
CA THR A 108 19.19 -3.57 -7.82
C THR A 108 18.38 -2.60 -6.96
N LYS A 109 18.68 -2.59 -5.66
CA LYS A 109 18.02 -1.73 -4.66
C LYS A 109 18.76 -0.40 -4.51
N THR A 110 17.99 0.68 -4.41
CA THR A 110 18.45 1.99 -3.93
C THR A 110 17.75 2.26 -2.61
N GLU A 111 18.53 2.44 -1.54
CA GLU A 111 18.02 2.80 -0.21
C GLU A 111 17.71 4.30 -0.14
N THR A 112 16.61 4.64 0.54
CA THR A 112 16.14 6.04 0.71
C THR A 112 16.04 6.41 2.17
N TRP A 113 15.70 5.47 3.04
CA TRP A 113 15.56 5.72 4.47
C TRP A 113 15.99 4.49 5.27
N THR A 114 16.33 4.76 6.52
CA THR A 114 16.62 3.75 7.54
C THR A 114 16.13 4.27 8.87
N TYR A 115 15.63 3.39 9.72
CA TYR A 115 15.32 3.69 11.11
C TYR A 115 15.64 2.47 11.99
N THR A 116 15.90 2.70 13.26
CA THR A 116 15.96 1.67 14.31
C THR A 116 15.02 2.12 15.42
N PHE A 117 13.74 1.77 15.28
CA PHE A 117 12.65 2.28 16.10
C PHE A 117 11.42 1.38 15.96
N LYS A 118 10.61 1.27 17.03
CA LYS A 118 9.29 0.61 17.01
C LYS A 118 8.28 1.52 17.70
N ASN A 119 7.23 1.90 16.98
CA ASN A 119 6.04 2.55 17.53
C ASN A 119 5.32 1.59 18.48
N THR A 120 4.71 2.17 19.50
CA THR A 120 3.77 1.51 20.40
C THR A 120 2.33 1.75 19.95
N THR A 121 1.40 0.95 20.46
CA THR A 121 -0.05 1.20 20.28
C THR A 121 -0.45 2.59 20.80
N ASN A 122 0.22 3.10 21.84
CA ASN A 122 -0.03 4.44 22.37
C ASN A 122 0.41 5.54 21.39
N ASP A 123 1.56 5.40 20.73
CA ASP A 123 2.03 6.34 19.70
C ASP A 123 1.00 6.48 18.57
N LEU A 124 0.36 5.37 18.18
CA LEU A 124 -0.73 5.43 17.19
C LEU A 124 -1.97 6.15 17.73
N ALA A 125 -2.33 5.92 19.00
CA ALA A 125 -3.49 6.56 19.61
C ALA A 125 -3.31 8.08 19.79
N THR A 126 -2.13 8.53 20.22
CA THR A 126 -1.84 9.95 20.49
C THR A 126 -1.32 10.70 19.27
N GLY A 127 -0.73 9.99 18.30
CA GLY A 127 -0.03 10.60 17.18
C GLY A 127 1.43 10.92 17.46
N ASP A 128 1.96 10.53 18.62
CA ASP A 128 3.36 10.77 19.00
C ASP A 128 4.30 9.87 18.19
N ASN A 129 5.53 10.33 17.94
CA ASN A 129 6.55 9.55 17.21
C ASN A 129 6.10 9.03 15.83
N LEU A 130 5.18 9.76 15.18
CA LEU A 130 4.71 9.51 13.83
C LEU A 130 5.00 10.73 12.95
N PRO A 131 5.85 10.62 11.90
CA PRO A 131 6.55 9.41 11.43
C PRO A 131 7.66 8.94 12.39
N PRO A 132 8.15 7.67 12.28
CA PRO A 132 9.28 7.20 13.06
C PRO A 132 10.54 8.06 12.81
N PRO A 133 11.40 8.27 13.82
CA PRO A 133 12.65 9.01 13.64
C PRO A 133 13.58 8.25 12.69
N LEU A 134 14.13 8.98 11.71
CA LEU A 134 15.03 8.44 10.71
C LEU A 134 16.49 8.60 11.12
N GLU A 135 17.32 7.67 10.66
CA GLU A 135 18.77 7.79 10.79
C GLU A 135 19.32 8.93 9.93
N GLU A 136 20.48 9.46 10.33
CA GLU A 136 21.16 10.53 9.60
C GLU A 136 21.47 10.11 8.16
N GLY A 137 21.27 11.03 7.22
CA GLY A 137 21.52 10.80 5.79
C GLY A 137 20.33 10.22 5.02
N ALA A 138 19.19 9.93 5.66
CA ALA A 138 17.97 9.55 4.97
C ALA A 138 17.55 10.62 3.93
N LYS A 139 17.20 10.15 2.73
CA LYS A 139 16.73 10.96 1.59
C LYS A 139 15.43 10.37 1.08
N LEU A 140 14.32 10.93 1.55
CA LEU A 140 12.97 10.48 1.20
C LEU A 140 12.61 10.75 -0.26
N ALA A 141 13.26 11.74 -0.88
CA ALA A 141 13.04 12.12 -2.27
C ALA A 141 14.06 11.46 -3.21
N PHE A 142 13.59 10.92 -4.33
CA PHE A 142 14.43 10.33 -5.37
C PHE A 142 13.85 10.56 -6.77
N ASP A 143 14.70 10.42 -7.78
CA ASP A 143 14.29 10.46 -9.18
C ASP A 143 14.42 9.06 -9.81
N PRO A 144 13.29 8.36 -10.08
CA PRO A 144 13.31 7.07 -10.77
C PRO A 144 13.35 7.22 -12.29
N GLY A 145 13.44 8.42 -12.86
CA GLY A 145 13.24 8.64 -14.29
C GLY A 145 11.85 8.20 -14.75
N ASP A 146 11.72 7.87 -16.04
CA ASP A 146 10.43 7.54 -16.66
C ASP A 146 10.11 6.03 -16.64
N ALA A 147 11.12 5.20 -16.39
CA ALA A 147 10.94 3.75 -16.39
C ALA A 147 10.20 3.29 -15.11
N PRO A 148 9.40 2.20 -15.20
CA PRO A 148 8.80 1.58 -14.03
C PRO A 148 9.81 1.24 -12.93
N PHE A 149 9.35 1.30 -11.70
CA PHE A 149 10.12 0.92 -10.51
C PHE A 149 9.20 0.28 -9.47
N GLY A 150 9.78 -0.52 -8.57
CA GLY A 150 9.08 -1.02 -7.39
C GLY A 150 9.65 -0.42 -6.11
N LEU A 151 8.98 -0.71 -5.00
CA LEU A 151 9.40 -0.30 -3.65
C LEU A 151 9.80 -1.53 -2.84
N TRP A 152 10.69 -1.36 -1.88
CA TRP A 152 11.14 -2.47 -1.03
C TRP A 152 11.34 -2.00 0.41
N VAL A 153 11.16 -2.94 1.34
CA VAL A 153 11.58 -2.81 2.74
C VAL A 153 12.37 -4.04 3.17
N SER A 154 13.30 -3.87 4.12
CA SER A 154 14.00 -4.99 4.74
C SER A 154 14.32 -4.72 6.20
N ASN A 155 14.62 -5.81 6.90
CA ASN A 155 14.99 -5.81 8.30
C ASN A 155 16.33 -6.55 8.47
N ASP A 156 17.30 -5.94 9.13
CA ASP A 156 18.64 -6.52 9.31
C ASP A 156 18.64 -7.78 10.22
N GLY A 157 17.52 -8.08 10.90
CA GLY A 157 17.37 -9.26 11.77
C GLY A 157 17.02 -10.57 11.04
N LEU A 158 16.69 -10.53 9.75
CA LEU A 158 16.16 -11.71 9.03
C LEU A 158 17.05 -12.23 7.89
N ASP A 159 18.03 -11.44 7.43
CA ASP A 159 19.01 -11.79 6.36
C ASP A 159 18.40 -12.55 5.16
N ASP A 160 17.30 -12.04 4.62
CA ASP A 160 16.48 -12.72 3.60
C ASP A 160 16.30 -11.92 2.30
N GLY A 161 17.06 -10.83 2.17
CA GLY A 161 17.02 -9.90 1.03
C GLY A 161 15.93 -8.84 1.10
N GLY A 162 14.97 -8.96 2.03
CA GLY A 162 13.82 -8.08 2.19
C GLY A 162 12.59 -8.53 1.41
N VAL A 163 11.59 -7.64 1.37
CA VAL A 163 10.35 -7.80 0.62
C VAL A 163 10.19 -6.65 -0.38
N PHE A 164 9.41 -6.91 -1.43
CA PHE A 164 9.28 -6.07 -2.60
C PHE A 164 7.80 -5.89 -2.93
N SER A 165 7.45 -4.77 -3.57
CA SER A 165 6.07 -4.52 -3.99
C SER A 165 5.60 -5.56 -5.01
N GLU A 166 6.48 -6.03 -5.91
CA GLU A 166 6.23 -7.20 -6.78
C GLU A 166 6.29 -8.51 -5.98
N PRO A 167 5.19 -9.29 -5.91
CA PRO A 167 5.21 -10.62 -5.30
C PRO A 167 6.21 -11.57 -5.98
N THR A 168 6.37 -11.49 -7.31
CA THR A 168 7.35 -12.33 -8.01
C THR A 168 8.80 -12.03 -7.61
N ALA A 169 9.11 -10.79 -7.23
CA ALA A 169 10.42 -10.44 -6.70
C ALA A 169 10.63 -11.03 -5.29
N VAL A 170 9.60 -10.98 -4.43
CA VAL A 170 9.63 -11.65 -3.12
C VAL A 170 9.86 -13.15 -3.30
N ALA A 171 9.07 -13.82 -4.15
CA ALA A 171 9.18 -15.26 -4.41
C ALA A 171 10.58 -15.69 -4.88
N ARG A 172 11.24 -14.83 -5.66
CA ARG A 172 12.55 -15.09 -6.24
C ARG A 172 13.71 -14.85 -5.27
N VAL A 173 13.60 -13.83 -4.42
CA VAL A 173 14.70 -13.37 -3.55
C VAL A 173 14.59 -13.96 -2.15
N ASN A 174 13.40 -13.94 -1.56
CA ASN A 174 13.18 -14.30 -0.17
C ASN A 174 12.71 -15.74 -0.04
N LYS A 175 13.64 -16.67 0.19
CA LYS A 175 13.36 -18.11 0.29
C LYS A 175 12.35 -18.46 1.40
N ARG A 176 12.35 -17.70 2.51
CA ARG A 176 11.45 -17.93 3.64
C ARG A 176 10.01 -17.57 3.30
N LEU A 177 9.82 -16.58 2.44
CA LEU A 177 8.52 -16.06 2.03
C LEU A 177 8.10 -16.50 0.63
N ALA A 178 8.85 -17.41 0.00
CA ALA A 178 8.62 -17.78 -1.39
C ALA A 178 7.24 -18.39 -1.66
N SER A 179 6.68 -19.11 -0.67
CA SER A 179 5.33 -19.68 -0.73
C SER A 179 4.21 -18.70 -0.36
N GLN A 180 4.55 -17.50 0.10
CA GLN A 180 3.61 -16.44 0.52
C GLN A 180 4.13 -15.06 0.07
N PRO A 181 4.24 -14.82 -1.25
CA PRO A 181 5.02 -13.69 -1.75
C PRO A 181 4.31 -12.32 -1.65
N TYR A 182 3.02 -12.30 -1.30
CA TYR A 182 2.25 -11.07 -1.16
C TYR A 182 2.60 -10.38 0.16
N LYS A 183 3.54 -9.44 0.11
CA LYS A 183 4.13 -8.79 1.29
C LYS A 183 4.00 -7.27 1.30
N ALA A 184 3.22 -6.74 0.37
CA ALA A 184 2.82 -5.34 0.29
C ALA A 184 1.33 -5.25 -0.02
N MET A 185 0.58 -4.48 0.77
CA MET A 185 -0.81 -4.11 0.48
C MET A 185 -0.88 -2.61 0.17
N ILE A 186 -1.33 -2.27 -1.03
CA ILE A 186 -1.31 -0.90 -1.57
C ILE A 186 -2.73 -0.35 -1.61
N TYR A 187 -2.90 0.84 -1.03
CA TYR A 187 -4.18 1.53 -0.89
C TYR A 187 -4.07 2.97 -1.38
N PRO A 188 -5.18 3.60 -1.82
CA PRO A 188 -5.18 5.04 -2.06
C PRO A 188 -4.88 5.79 -0.75
N HIS A 189 -4.08 6.86 -0.82
CA HIS A 189 -3.92 7.73 0.33
C HIS A 189 -5.12 8.66 0.45
N ARG A 190 -5.73 8.72 1.64
CA ARG A 190 -6.78 9.70 1.96
C ARG A 190 -6.25 10.71 2.95
N ASP A 191 -6.49 11.98 2.66
CA ASP A 191 -6.23 13.06 3.60
C ASP A 191 -7.14 12.89 4.82
N LYS A 192 -6.52 12.82 6.00
CA LYS A 192 -7.24 12.54 7.25
C LYS A 192 -8.25 13.64 7.60
N ALA A 193 -7.96 14.90 7.27
CA ALA A 193 -8.82 16.02 7.64
C ALA A 193 -10.09 16.09 6.78
N THR A 194 -9.98 15.75 5.50
CA THR A 194 -11.06 15.89 4.51
C THR A 194 -11.69 14.56 4.08
N GLY A 195 -11.04 13.43 4.36
CA GLY A 195 -11.43 12.09 3.90
C GLY A 195 -11.28 11.87 2.39
N LYS A 196 -10.77 12.86 1.65
CA LYS A 196 -10.62 12.82 0.20
C LYS A 196 -9.37 12.05 -0.18
N VAL A 197 -9.46 11.31 -1.29
CA VAL A 197 -8.28 10.67 -1.91
C VAL A 197 -7.33 11.77 -2.37
N VAL A 198 -6.05 11.61 -2.03
CA VAL A 198 -4.93 12.42 -2.51
C VAL A 198 -4.46 11.79 -3.82
N PRO A 199 -4.57 12.51 -4.96
CA PRO A 199 -4.09 11.98 -6.24
C PRO A 199 -2.61 11.63 -6.20
N ASP A 200 -2.23 10.62 -6.97
CA ASP A 200 -0.83 10.19 -7.16
C ASP A 200 -0.07 9.88 -5.86
N SER A 201 -0.82 9.46 -4.83
CA SER A 201 -0.33 9.15 -3.49
C SER A 201 -0.98 7.87 -2.96
N TYR A 202 -0.17 7.00 -2.35
CA TYR A 202 -0.60 5.69 -1.87
C TYR A 202 -0.06 5.39 -0.48
N ILE A 203 -0.84 4.62 0.30
CA ILE A 203 -0.42 4.00 1.55
C ILE A 203 -0.07 2.54 1.27
N ILE A 204 1.04 2.07 1.83
CA ILE A 204 1.53 0.71 1.67
C ILE A 204 1.76 0.09 3.03
N GLY A 205 1.00 -0.95 3.36
CA GLY A 205 1.27 -1.83 4.50
C GLY A 205 2.21 -2.95 4.10
N TRP A 206 3.33 -3.08 4.81
CA TRP A 206 4.35 -4.10 4.56
C TRP A 206 4.30 -5.18 5.63
N GLU A 207 4.57 -6.41 5.19
CA GLU A 207 4.81 -7.58 6.04
C GLU A 207 6.17 -8.13 5.64
N TYR A 208 7.11 -8.26 6.56
CA TYR A 208 8.35 -9.02 6.31
C TYR A 208 8.41 -10.30 7.14
N SER A 209 7.38 -10.62 7.91
CA SER A 209 7.28 -11.86 8.68
C SER A 209 6.35 -12.89 7.99
N THR A 210 5.92 -13.92 8.71
CA THR A 210 5.04 -14.99 8.17
C THR A 210 3.61 -14.92 8.71
N ASN A 211 3.29 -13.92 9.52
CA ASN A 211 1.99 -13.79 10.19
C ASN A 211 0.99 -12.96 9.38
N ASP A 212 1.45 -12.28 8.33
CA ASP A 212 0.59 -11.59 7.36
C ASP A 212 -0.31 -10.53 8.00
N ASP A 213 0.25 -9.74 8.92
CA ASP A 213 -0.44 -8.62 9.56
C ASP A 213 -0.28 -7.28 8.81
N PHE A 214 0.70 -7.18 7.89
CA PHE A 214 0.89 -6.05 6.96
C PHE A 214 1.08 -4.68 7.61
N GLN A 215 1.54 -4.64 8.85
CA GLN A 215 1.75 -3.38 9.56
C GLN A 215 3.17 -3.22 10.09
N ASP A 216 4.05 -4.20 9.87
CA ASP A 216 5.48 -4.15 10.23
C ASP A 216 6.09 -2.77 9.87
N VAL A 217 5.83 -2.33 8.64
CA VAL A 217 6.13 -0.96 8.19
C VAL A 217 4.94 -0.44 7.41
N VAL A 218 4.49 0.78 7.71
CA VAL A 218 3.53 1.48 6.85
C VAL A 218 4.26 2.63 6.20
N CYS A 219 4.18 2.73 4.88
CA CYS A 219 4.80 3.79 4.12
C CYS A 219 3.76 4.58 3.33
N ARG A 220 4.10 5.84 3.04
CA ARG A 220 3.43 6.65 2.03
C ARG A 220 4.38 6.87 0.85
N VAL A 221 3.88 6.73 -0.36
CA VAL A 221 4.58 7.13 -1.59
C VAL A 221 3.78 8.21 -2.30
N ASP A 222 4.45 9.26 -2.77
CA ASP A 222 3.87 10.44 -3.40
C ASP A 222 4.48 10.69 -4.79
N ASN A 223 3.71 11.35 -5.68
CA ASN A 223 4.07 11.65 -7.08
C ASN A 223 4.26 10.38 -7.94
N VAL A 224 3.39 9.39 -7.75
CA VAL A 224 3.44 8.13 -8.50
C VAL A 224 2.08 7.70 -9.02
N VAL A 225 2.10 6.93 -10.10
CA VAL A 225 0.94 6.17 -10.59
C VAL A 225 1.24 4.70 -10.41
N LEU A 226 0.34 3.97 -9.74
CA LEU A 226 0.38 2.51 -9.66
C LEU A 226 0.08 1.90 -11.04
N LEU A 227 0.96 1.04 -11.51
CA LEU A 227 0.84 0.31 -12.75
C LEU A 227 0.05 -0.98 -12.52
N ASP A 228 -0.99 -1.15 -13.32
CA ASP A 228 -1.94 -2.27 -13.30
C ASP A 228 -2.69 -2.41 -11.96
N SER A 229 -3.21 -1.29 -11.43
CA SER A 229 -4.44 -1.37 -10.65
C SER A 229 -5.56 -1.70 -11.63
N ALA A 230 -6.19 -2.87 -11.51
CA ALA A 230 -7.36 -3.21 -12.31
C ALA A 230 -8.50 -2.19 -12.04
N ALA A 231 -8.49 -1.06 -12.73
CA ALA A 231 -9.66 -0.24 -12.98
C ALA A 231 -10.18 -0.71 -14.34
N SER A 232 -11.30 -1.43 -14.28
CA SER A 232 -12.08 -1.90 -15.40
C SER A 232 -12.35 -0.79 -16.42
N ASP A 233 -12.28 -1.14 -17.70
CA ASP A 233 -12.98 -0.44 -18.79
C ASP A 233 -14.48 -0.27 -18.50
#